data_AF-A0A376KXF9-F1
#
_entry.id   AF-A0A376KXF9-F1
#
_cell.length_a   1.000
_cell.length_b   1.000
_cell.length_c   1.000
_cell.angle_alpha   90.00
_cell.angle_beta   90.00
_cell.angle_gamma   90.00
#
_symmetry.space_group_name_H-M   'P 1'
#
loop_
_entity.id
_entity.type
_entity.pdbx_description
1 polymer ?
#
loop_
_entity_poly.entity_id
_entity_poly.type
_entity_poly.pdbx_seq_one_letter_code
_entity_poly.pdbx_strand_id
1 'polypeptide(L)' 'MVDDAAARAERLHQGEAGELRIGFTSSAPFIRAVSDTLSLFRRDYPDVHLQTREMNTREQIAPLIEGTLDMGIAA' A
#
# COMPACT_ATOMS: atom_id res chain seq x y z
N MET A 1 7.05 22.57 16.56
CA MET A 1 5.58 22.55 16.74
C MET A 1 4.82 23.00 15.50
N VAL A 2 5.11 24.15 14.86
CA VAL A 2 4.47 24.52 13.57
C VAL A 2 5.22 23.88 12.38
N ASP A 3 6.55 23.83 12.44
CA ASP A 3 7.40 23.17 11.42
C ASP A 3 7.10 21.68 11.26
N ASP A 4 6.92 20.94 12.36
CA ASP A 4 6.70 19.49 12.32
C ASP A 4 5.37 19.12 11.67
N ALA A 5 4.33 19.95 11.86
CA ALA A 5 3.02 19.74 11.27
C ALA A 5 3.01 20.05 9.77
N ALA A 6 3.70 21.12 9.35
CA ALA A 6 3.88 21.46 7.94
C ALA A 6 4.70 20.38 7.20
N ALA A 7 5.82 19.93 7.77
CA ALA A 7 6.64 18.88 7.20
C ALA A 7 5.88 17.54 7.08
N ARG A 8 5.02 17.22 8.05
CA ARG A 8 4.16 16.03 7.98
C ARG A 8 3.08 16.16 6.90
N ALA A 9 2.46 17.33 6.77
CA ALA A 9 1.47 17.59 5.72
C ALA A 9 2.09 17.52 4.32
N GLU A 10 3.33 17.99 4.18
CA GLU A 10 4.09 17.90 2.93
C GLU A 10 4.43 16.45 2.58
N ARG A 11 4.94 15.64 3.51
CA ARG A 11 5.16 14.20 3.29
C ARG A 11 3.89 13.44 2.94
N LEU A 12 2.76 13.78 3.56
CA LEU A 12 1.44 13.25 3.19
C LEU A 12 1.07 13.63 1.75
N HIS A 13 1.30 14.87 1.35
CA HIS A 13 1.03 15.34 -0.01
C HIS A 13 1.91 14.65 -1.07
N GLN A 14 3.16 14.34 -0.73
CA GLN A 14 4.09 13.61 -1.58
C GLN A 14 3.88 12.08 -1.57
N GLY A 15 2.95 11.56 -0.77
CA GLY A 15 2.71 10.13 -0.62
C GLY A 15 3.77 9.39 0.20
N GLU A 16 4.63 10.11 0.92
CA GLU A 16 5.70 9.58 1.77
C GLU A 16 5.22 9.22 3.18
N ALA A 17 3.97 9.56 3.53
CA ALA A 17 3.33 9.18 4.78
C ALA A 17 1.85 8.86 4.53
N GLY A 18 1.25 7.99 5.35
CA GLY A 18 -0.18 7.64 5.25
C GLY A 18 -0.44 6.14 5.28
N GLU A 19 -1.46 5.69 4.54
CA GLU A 19 -1.86 4.29 4.47
C GLU A 19 -2.01 3.86 3.01
N LEU A 20 -1.51 2.66 2.69
CA LEU A 20 -1.67 2.03 1.38
C LEU A 20 -2.35 0.65 1.55
N ARG A 21 -3.54 0.49 0.98
CA ARG A 21 -4.39 -0.71 1.09
C ARG A 21 -4.23 -1.58 -0.15
N ILE A 22 -3.63 -2.75 0.03
CA ILE A 22 -3.27 -3.67 -1.05
C ILE A 22 -4.04 -4.99 -0.94
N GLY A 23 -4.65 -5.42 -2.05
CA GLY A 23 -5.33 -6.69 -2.17
C GLY A 23 -4.41 -7.73 -2.78
N PHE A 24 -4.34 -8.92 -2.20
CA PHE A 24 -3.52 -10.01 -2.70
C PHE A 24 -4.35 -11.25 -2.99
N THR A 25 -4.11 -11.88 -4.13
CA THR A 25 -4.44 -13.31 -4.26
C THR A 25 -3.53 -14.11 -3.34
N SER A 26 -3.98 -15.27 -2.84
CA SER A 26 -3.25 -16.08 -1.85
C SER A 26 -1.82 -16.45 -2.27
N SER A 27 -1.56 -16.58 -3.58
CA SER A 27 -0.25 -16.93 -4.12
C SER A 27 0.68 -15.73 -4.34
N ALA A 28 0.15 -14.52 -4.49
CA ALA A 28 0.92 -13.36 -4.91
C ALA A 28 2.06 -12.96 -3.93
N PRO A 29 1.89 -12.98 -2.60
CA PRO A 29 2.97 -12.69 -1.66
C PRO A 29 4.17 -13.65 -1.72
N PHE A 30 3.99 -14.85 -2.29
CA PHE A 30 5.05 -15.85 -2.44
C PHE A 30 5.88 -15.70 -3.72
N ILE A 31 5.47 -14.80 -4.63
CA ILE A 31 6.27 -14.43 -5.79
C ILE A 31 7.42 -13.54 -5.31
N ARG A 32 8.68 -13.96 -5.52
CA ARG A 32 9.86 -13.21 -5.05
C ARG A 32 9.85 -11.74 -5.42
N ALA A 33 9.50 -11.41 -6.66
CA ALA A 33 9.43 -10.02 -7.10
C ALA A 33 8.44 -9.18 -6.26
N VAL A 34 7.32 -9.77 -5.83
CA VAL A 34 6.32 -9.10 -4.99
C VAL A 34 6.87 -8.93 -3.58
N SER A 35 7.39 -9.99 -2.95
CA SER A 35 7.93 -9.91 -1.59
C SER A 35 9.12 -8.94 -1.48
N ASP A 36 10.01 -8.94 -2.47
CA ASP A 36 11.18 -8.07 -2.51
C ASP A 36 10.75 -6.61 -2.67
N THR A 37 9.79 -6.33 -3.55
CA THR A 37 9.25 -4.99 -3.76
C THR A 37 8.58 -4.44 -2.51
N LEU A 38 7.77 -5.24 -1.81
CA LEU A 38 7.13 -4.81 -0.56
C LEU A 38 8.15 -4.55 0.55
N SER A 39 9.21 -5.36 0.61
CA SER A 39 10.29 -5.20 1.58
C SER A 39 11.10 -3.93 1.32
N LEU A 40 11.42 -3.65 0.06
CA LEU A 40 12.07 -2.41 -0.38
C LEU A 40 11.19 -1.20 -0.05
N PHE A 41 9.92 -1.24 -0.39
CA PHE A 41 8.98 -0.14 -0.15
C PHE A 41 8.86 0.19 1.34
N ARG A 42 8.69 -0.81 2.21
CA ARG A 42 8.63 -0.59 3.67
C ARG A 42 9.90 0.04 4.24
N ARG A 43 11.06 -0.26 3.67
CA ARG A 43 12.34 0.32 4.10
C ARG A 43 12.47 1.76 3.64
N ASP A 44 12.10 2.04 2.39
CA ASP A 44 12.32 3.35 1.77
C ASP A 44 11.22 4.36 2.18
N TYR A 45 10.02 3.89 2.55
CA TYR A 45 8.87 4.70 3.00
C TYR A 45 8.31 4.23 4.35
N PRO A 46 9.06 4.35 5.46
CA PRO A 46 8.66 3.82 6.77
C PRO A 46 7.44 4.53 7.38
N ASP A 47 7.11 5.74 6.91
CA ASP A 47 5.94 6.52 7.35
C ASP A 47 4.64 6.10 6.61
N VAL A 48 4.72 5.16 5.65
CA VAL A 48 3.55 4.59 4.94
C VAL A 48 3.16 3.25 5.55
N HIS A 49 1.96 3.17 6.11
CA HIS A 49 1.40 1.94 6.65
C HIS A 49 0.81 1.06 5.54
N LEU A 50 1.43 -0.08 5.27
CA LEU A 50 0.88 -1.08 4.34
C LEU A 50 -0.20 -1.92 5.02
N GLN A 51 -1.45 -1.75 4.61
CA GLN A 51 -2.54 -2.67 4.93
C GLN A 51 -2.72 -3.68 3.81
N THR A 52 -2.67 -4.98 4.14
CA THR A 52 -2.84 -6.05 3.15
C THR A 52 -4.09 -6.85 3.43
N ARG A 53 -4.86 -7.18 2.39
CA ARG A 53 -6.07 -8.01 2.48
C ARG A 53 -6.00 -9.14 1.47
N GLU A 54 -6.23 -10.37 1.92
CA GLU A 54 -6.34 -11.51 1.02
C GLU A 54 -7.72 -11.52 0.36
N MET A 55 -7.75 -11.57 -0.98
CA MET A 55 -8.97 -11.60 -1.80
C MET A 55 -8.65 -12.01 -3.23
N ASN A 56 -9.55 -12.74 -3.89
CA ASN A 56 -9.36 -13.13 -5.29
C ASN A 56 -9.50 -11.93 -6.23
N THR A 57 -9.03 -12.06 -7.48
CA THR A 57 -9.01 -10.96 -8.45
C THR A 57 -10.39 -10.35 -8.71
N ARG A 58 -11.47 -11.14 -8.67
CA ARG A 58 -12.84 -10.62 -8.86
C ARG A 58 -13.30 -9.81 -7.66
N GLU A 59 -12.97 -10.25 -6.44
CA GLU A 59 -13.27 -9.54 -5.20
C GLU A 59 -12.53 -8.21 -5.06
N GLN A 60 -11.38 -8.06 -5.73
CA GLN A 60 -10.61 -6.81 -5.74
C GLN A 60 -11.29 -5.69 -6.55
N ILE A 61 -12.15 -6.00 -7.52
CA ILE A 61 -12.68 -5.02 -8.48
C ILE A 61 -13.53 -3.93 -7.81
N ALA A 62 -14.52 -4.31 -7.00
CA ALA A 62 -15.41 -3.32 -6.37
C ALA A 62 -14.65 -2.40 -5.39
N PRO A 63 -13.81 -2.92 -4.48
CA PRO A 63 -13.00 -2.08 -3.59
C PRO A 63 -12.07 -1.09 -4.30
N LEU A 64 -11.51 -1.47 -5.46
CA LEU A 64 -10.69 -0.57 -6.27
C LEU A 64 -11.51 0.58 -6.84
N ILE A 65 -12.70 0.29 -7.38
CA ILE A 65 -13.62 1.30 -7.92
C ILE A 65 -14.10 2.25 -6.82
N GLU A 66 -14.41 1.69 -5.64
CA GLU A 66 -14.92 2.42 -4.48
C GLU A 66 -13.83 3.19 -3.72
N GLY A 67 -12.55 2.98 -4.07
CA GLY A 67 -11.42 3.57 -3.35
C GLY A 67 -11.30 3.06 -1.92
N THR A 68 -11.82 1.86 -1.62
CA THR A 68 -11.59 1.15 -0.34
C THR A 68 -10.36 0.22 -0.41
N LEU A 69 -9.82 0.05 -1.62
CA LEU A 69 -8.54 -0.57 -1.95
C LEU A 69 -7.76 0.35 -2.90
N ASP A 70 -6.46 0.47 -2.71
CA ASP A 70 -5.59 1.33 -3.53
C ASP A 70 -4.91 0.55 -4.65
N MET A 71 -4.61 -0.74 -4.42
CA MET A 71 -3.95 -1.60 -5.39
C MET A 71 -4.38 -3.07 -5.26
N GLY A 72 -4.49 -3.75 -6.39
CA GLY A 72 -4.64 -5.20 -6.47
C GLY A 72 -3.40 -5.87 -7.04
N ILE A 73 -2.96 -6.97 -6.43
CA ILE A 73 -1.86 -7.82 -6.91
C ILE A 73 -2.39 -9.25 -7.07
N ALA A 74 -2.28 -9.77 -8.28
CA ALA A 74 -2.68 -11.11 -8.66
C ALA A 74 -1.51 -11.86 -9.32
N ALA A 75 -1.51 -13.17 -9.17
CA ALA A 75 -0.53 -14.11 -9.73
C ALA A 75 -1.13 -14.87 -10.91
#